data_AF-B2TH53-F1
#
_entry.id   AF-B2TH53-F1
#
_cell.length_a   1.000
_cell.length_b   1.000
_cell.length_c   1.000
_cell.angle_alpha   90.00
_cell.angle_beta   90.00
_cell.angle_gamma   90.00
#
_symmetry.space_group_name_H-M   'P 1'
#
loop_
_entity.id
_entity.type
_entity.pdbx_description
1 polymer ?
#
loop_
_entity_poly.entity_id
_entity_poly.type
_entity_poly.pdbx_seq_one_letter_code
_entity_poly.pdbx_strand_id
1 'polypeptide(L)' 'MHEWDEVAEAMLPNFLRWIGERGKLRTPAAASEYVREQMPDEGMVLRDNVADSLYRISGRINQD' A
#
# COMPACT_ATOMS: atom_id res chain seq x y z
N MET A 1 -3.98 1.15 -17.15
CA MET A 1 -3.25 1.04 -15.86
C MET A 1 -2.92 2.45 -15.45
N HIS A 2 -3.37 2.90 -14.28
CA HIS A 2 -2.97 4.22 -13.77
C HIS A 2 -1.58 4.09 -13.15
N GLU A 3 -0.74 5.12 -13.28
CA GLU A 3 0.66 5.12 -12.81
C GLU A 3 0.79 4.76 -11.32
N TRP A 4 -0.24 5.05 -10.51
CA TRP A 4 -0.29 4.72 -9.08
C TRP A 4 -0.52 3.23 -8.79
N ASP A 5 -1.10 2.49 -9.74
CA ASP A 5 -1.39 1.06 -9.61
C ASP A 5 -0.11 0.24 -9.75
N GLU A 6 0.74 0.59 -10.72
CA GLU A 6 2.07 -0.03 -10.91
C GLU A 6 2.98 0.20 -9.70
N VAL A 7 2.92 1.41 -9.12
CA VAL A 7 3.63 1.73 -7.88
C VAL A 7 3.10 0.88 -6.72
N ALA A 8 1.78 0.78 -6.57
CA ALA A 8 1.17 -0.03 -5.53
C ALA A 8 1.53 -1.53 -5.65
N GLU A 9 1.56 -2.08 -6.87
CA GLU A 9 2.00 -3.46 -7.12
C GLU A 9 3.46 -3.68 -6.77
N ALA A 10 4.36 -2.77 -7.15
CA ALA A 10 5.77 -2.84 -6.80
C ALA A 10 6.00 -2.75 -5.28
N MET A 11 5.14 -2.02 -4.57
CA MET A 11 5.21 -1.83 -3.12
C MET A 11 4.59 -2.99 -2.31
N LEU A 12 3.72 -3.79 -2.92
CA LEU A 12 2.96 -4.86 -2.28
C LEU A 12 3.78 -5.88 -1.46
N PRO A 13 4.87 -6.49 -1.99
CA PRO A 13 5.65 -7.45 -1.20
C PRO A 13 6.28 -6.80 0.05
N ASN A 14 6.72 -5.54 -0.06
CA ASN A 14 7.29 -4.79 1.05
C ASN A 14 6.21 -4.39 2.08
N PHE A 15 5.01 -4.05 1.63
CA PHE A 15 3.87 -3.78 2.50
C PHE A 15 3.46 -5.01 3.31
N LEU A 16 3.33 -6.17 2.67
CA LEU A 16 2.98 -7.43 3.33
C LEU A 16 4.02 -7.83 4.37
N ARG A 17 5.31 -7.68 4.04
CA ARG A 17 6.42 -7.91 4.98
C ARG A 17 6.37 -6.92 6.14
N TRP A 18 6.22 -5.63 5.88
CA TRP A 18 6.13 -4.58 6.91
C TRP A 18 4.96 -4.82 7.88
N ILE A 19 3.80 -5.25 7.38
CA ILE A 19 2.66 -5.64 8.21
C ILE A 19 3.01 -6.83 9.10
N GLY A 20 3.64 -7.87 8.52
CA GLY A 20 4.06 -9.06 9.25
C GLY A 20 5.08 -8.78 10.34
N GLU A 21 6.10 -7.96 10.03
CA GLU A 21 7.14 -7.54 10.98
C GLU A 21 6.58 -6.68 12.12
N ARG A 22 5.59 -5.82 11.84
CA ARG A 22 4.96 -4.93 12.84
C ARG A 22 3.74 -5.54 13.53
N GLY A 23 3.32 -6.76 13.17
CA GLY A 23 2.11 -7.38 13.70
C GLY A 23 0.83 -6.56 13.44
N LYS A 24 0.80 -5.80 12.34
CA LYS A 24 -0.35 -4.96 11.97
C LYS A 24 -1.42 -5.78 11.26
N LEU A 25 -2.63 -5.22 11.20
CA LEU A 25 -3.70 -5.76 10.35
C LEU A 25 -3.66 -5.08 8.98
N ARG A 26 -3.99 -5.85 7.93
CA ARG A 26 -4.17 -5.31 6.57
C ARG A 26 -5.44 -4.44 6.56
N THR A 27 -5.24 -3.13 6.72
CA THR A 27 -6.31 -2.13 6.78
C THR A 27 -5.95 -0.93 5.89
N PRO A 28 -6.93 -0.12 5.46
CA PRO A 28 -6.65 1.11 4.71
C PRO A 28 -5.71 2.06 5.48
N ALA A 29 -5.86 2.11 6.81
CA ALA A 29 -4.99 2.90 7.67
C ALA A 29 -3.53 2.41 7.64
N ALA A 30 -3.31 1.09 7.65
CA ALA A 30 -1.97 0.51 7.55
C ALA A 30 -1.32 0.78 6.19
N ALA A 31 -2.09 0.72 5.09
CA ALA A 31 -1.60 1.07 3.76
C ALA A 31 -1.23 2.56 3.66
N SER A 32 -2.07 3.45 4.22
CA SER A 32 -1.78 4.89 4.27
C SER A 32 -0.54 5.21 5.10
N GLU A 33 -0.37 4.58 6.27
CA GLU A 33 0.81 4.75 7.11
C GLU A 33 2.08 4.30 6.38
N TYR A 34 2.05 3.12 5.77
CA TYR A 34 3.18 2.58 5.01
C TYR A 34 3.55 3.47 3.82
N VAL A 35 2.58 3.94 3.02
CA VAL A 35 2.86 4.84 1.90
C VAL A 35 3.43 6.18 2.37
N ARG A 36 2.98 6.70 3.52
CA ARG A 36 3.57 7.92 4.12
C ARG A 36 5.02 7.72 4.57
N GLU A 37 5.37 6.54 5.09
CA GLU A 37 6.75 6.19 5.45
C GLU A 37 7.64 6.05 4.21
N GLN A 38 7.11 5.48 3.12
CA GLN A 38 7.89 5.18 1.91
C GLN A 38 8.00 6.34 0.91
N MET A 39 7.05 7.28 0.91
CA MET A 39 6.98 8.41 -0.02
C MET A 39 6.75 9.73 0.73
N PRO A 40 7.67 10.15 1.63
CA PRO A 40 7.46 11.31 2.50
C PRO A 40 7.53 12.66 1.76
N ASP A 41 7.95 12.69 0.50
CA ASP A 41 8.06 13.91 -0.33
C ASP A 41 6.91 14.06 -1.35
N GLU A 42 6.13 13.00 -1.60
CA GLU A 42 5.09 13.00 -2.63
C GLU A 42 3.82 13.77 -2.21
N GLY A 43 3.03 14.24 -3.15
CA GLY A 43 1.78 14.95 -2.83
C GLY A 43 0.78 14.07 -2.06
N MET A 44 -0.02 14.69 -1.17
CA MET A 44 -1.05 13.98 -0.36
C MET A 44 -2.01 13.17 -1.25
N VAL A 45 -2.47 13.76 -2.36
CA VAL A 45 -3.38 13.12 -3.33
C VAL A 45 -2.75 11.86 -3.94
N LEU A 46 -1.46 11.91 -4.26
CA LEU A 46 -0.74 10.77 -4.82
C LEU A 46 -0.60 9.64 -3.79
N ARG A 47 -0.22 9.98 -2.55
CA ARG A 47 -0.10 8.99 -1.47
C ARG A 47 -1.44 8.31 -1.17
N ASP A 48 -2.53 9.05 -1.14
CA ASP A 48 -3.87 8.49 -0.93
C ASP A 48 -4.27 7.54 -2.06
N ASN A 49 -4.02 7.91 -3.32
CA ASN A 49 -4.29 7.03 -4.47
C ASN A 49 -3.45 5.74 -4.43
N VAL A 50 -2.15 5.83 -4.11
CA VAL A 50 -1.27 4.66 -3.98
C VAL A 50 -1.69 3.78 -2.81
N ALA A 51 -2.01 4.37 -1.65
CA ALA A 51 -2.45 3.63 -0.48
C ALA A 51 -3.76 2.87 -0.72
N ASP A 52 -4.71 3.49 -1.42
CA ASP A 52 -5.97 2.88 -1.77
C ASP A 52 -5.79 1.72 -2.78
N SER A 53 -5.01 1.92 -3.85
CA SER A 53 -4.64 0.83 -4.78
C SER A 53 -3.90 -0.30 -4.05
N LEU A 54 -2.93 0.01 -3.19
CA LEU A 54 -2.16 -0.97 -2.41
C LEU A 54 -3.06 -1.81 -1.51
N TYR A 55 -4.00 -1.16 -0.80
CA TYR A 55 -4.98 -1.86 0.03
C TYR A 55 -5.85 -2.80 -0.82
N ARG A 56 -6.41 -2.30 -1.93
CA ARG A 56 -7.27 -3.08 -2.83
C ARG A 56 -6.55 -4.32 -3.38
N ILE A 57 -5.33 -4.16 -3.87
CA ILE A 57 -4.56 -5.27 -4.45
C ILE A 57 -4.12 -6.25 -3.37
N SER A 58 -3.76 -5.77 -2.16
CA SER A 58 -3.41 -6.64 -1.03
C SER A 58 -4.56 -7.54 -0.54
N GLY A 59 -5.81 -7.11 -0.74
CA GLY A 59 -7.00 -7.90 -0.44
C GLY A 59 -7.31 -8.95 -1.51
N ARG A 60 -6.93 -8.70 -2.77
CA ARG A 60 -7.21 -9.58 -3.90
C ARG A 60 -6.40 -10.88 -3.87
N ILE A 61 -5.22 -10.88 -3.22
CA ILE A 61 -4.35 -12.05 -3.06
C ILE A 61 -4.99 -13.18 -2.21
N ASN A 62 -6.03 -12.90 -1.42
CA ASN A 62 -6.71 -13.92 -0.59
C ASN A 62 -7.90 -14.63 -1.28
N GLN A 63 -8.10 -14.46 -2.60
CA GLN A 63 -9.22 -15.07 -3.35
C GLN A 63 -8.81 -16.14 -4.38
N ASP A 64 -7.57 -16.62 -4.36
CA ASP A 64 -7.10 -17.73 -5.22
C ASP A 64 -6.83 -19.00 -4.40
#